data_AF-A0A0Q4FTR5-F1
#
_entry.id   AF-A0A0Q4FTR5-F1
#
_cell.length_a   1.000
_cell.length_b   1.000
_cell.length_c   1.000
_cell.angle_alpha   90.00
_cell.angle_beta   90.00
_cell.angle_gamma   90.00
#
_symmetry.space_group_name_H-M   'P 1'
#
loop_
_entity.id
_entity.type
_entity.pdbx_description
1 polymer ?
#
loop_
_entity_poly.entity_id
_entity_poly.type
_entity_poly.pdbx_seq_one_letter_code
_entity_poly.pdbx_strand_id
1 'polypeptide(L)'
;MATAAITGGASALPTFDAPAWLASLVAIGGGYALASGRKLWLVVEDCDADDLTSVMAQIVGKPERAEAIRWIIEARQNGEAR
;
A
#
# COMPACT_ATOMS: atom_id res chain seq x y z
N MET A 1 -26.93 -25.73 -32.95
CA MET A 1 -26.32 -24.41 -32.66
C MET A 1 -26.30 -24.26 -31.15
N ALA A 2 -25.14 -24.43 -30.53
CA ALA A 2 -24.98 -24.32 -29.07
C ALA A 2 -24.33 -22.98 -28.76
N THR A 3 -25.06 -22.11 -28.06
CA THR A 3 -24.61 -20.79 -27.63
C THR A 3 -23.65 -20.95 -26.45
N ALA A 4 -22.40 -20.54 -26.62
CA ALA A 4 -21.42 -20.49 -25.55
C ALA A 4 -21.75 -19.33 -24.60
N ALA A 5 -21.99 -19.65 -23.32
CA ALA A 5 -22.04 -18.65 -22.26
C ALA A 5 -20.59 -18.28 -21.89
N ILE A 6 -20.14 -17.12 -22.36
CA ILE A 6 -18.95 -16.46 -21.83
C ILE A 6 -19.22 -16.09 -20.37
N THR A 7 -18.70 -16.88 -19.44
CA THR A 7 -18.56 -16.47 -18.05
C THR A 7 -17.47 -15.40 -18.03
N GLY A 8 -17.89 -14.14 -18.04
CA GLY A 8 -17.03 -13.01 -17.72
C GLY A 8 -16.57 -13.15 -16.27
N GLY A 9 -15.42 -13.77 -16.06
CA GLY A 9 -14.70 -13.69 -14.80
C GLY A 9 -14.33 -12.23 -14.60
N ALA A 10 -15.10 -11.52 -13.77
CA ALA A 10 -14.71 -10.23 -13.25
C ALA A 10 -13.36 -10.44 -12.58
N SER A 11 -12.29 -10.02 -13.25
CA SER A 11 -10.97 -9.93 -12.65
C SER A 11 -11.12 -8.91 -11.54
N ALA A 12 -11.31 -9.38 -10.30
CA ALA A 12 -11.27 -8.52 -9.13
C ALA A 12 -9.97 -7.72 -9.25
N LEU A 13 -10.08 -6.40 -9.37
CA LEU A 13 -8.92 -5.52 -9.33
C LEU A 13 -8.07 -5.97 -8.14
N PRO A 14 -6.75 -6.14 -8.28
CA PRO A 14 -5.93 -6.53 -7.16
C PRO A 14 -6.15 -5.51 -6.05
N THR A 15 -6.72 -5.98 -4.94
CA THR A 15 -6.87 -5.19 -3.72
C THR A 15 -5.50 -4.63 -3.36
N PHE A 16 -5.45 -3.35 -2.99
CA PHE A 16 -4.20 -2.73 -2.57
C PHE A 16 -3.62 -3.47 -1.36
N ASP A 17 -2.41 -4.02 -1.52
CA ASP A 17 -1.68 -4.75 -0.47
C ASP A 17 -0.81 -3.76 0.32
N ALA A 18 -1.37 -3.25 1.43
CA ALA A 18 -0.68 -2.30 2.29
C ALA A 18 0.59 -2.88 2.95
N PRO A 19 0.61 -4.13 3.45
CA PRO A 19 1.84 -4.77 3.92
C PRO A 19 2.95 -4.83 2.86
N ALA A 20 2.62 -5.26 1.63
CA ALA A 20 3.58 -5.33 0.53
C ALA A 20 4.08 -3.94 0.14
N TRP A 21 3.18 -2.95 0.07
CA TRP A 21 3.55 -1.57 -0.21
C TRP A 21 4.53 -1.01 0.82
N LEU A 22 4.30 -1.26 2.12
CA LEU A 22 5.22 -0.85 3.19
C LEU A 22 6.58 -1.53 3.04
N ALA A 23 6.61 -2.81 2.70
CA ALA A 23 7.84 -3.54 2.45
C ALA A 23 8.60 -2.95 1.25
N SER A 24 7.91 -2.57 0.17
CA SER A 24 8.50 -1.90 -0.99
C SER A 24 9.11 -0.54 -0.61
N LEU A 25 8.40 0.28 0.17
CA LEU A 25 8.93 1.56 0.64
C LEU A 25 10.22 1.38 1.44
N VAL A 26 10.24 0.40 2.36
CA VAL A 26 11.43 0.12 3.17
C VAL A 26 12.58 -0.45 2.32
N ALA A 27 12.27 -1.28 1.33
CA ALA A 27 13.27 -1.86 0.45
C ALA A 27 14.04 -0.81 -0.38
N ILE A 28 13.40 0.32 -0.69
CA ILE A 28 14.03 1.44 -1.42
C ILE A 28 14.68 2.48 -0.49
N GLY A 29 14.87 2.15 0.80
CA GLY A 29 15.49 3.04 1.79
C GLY A 29 14.51 3.99 2.51
N GLY A 30 13.22 3.92 2.20
CA GLY A 30 12.20 4.71 2.87
C GLY A 30 11.90 4.20 4.28
N GLY A 31 11.26 5.07 5.07
CA GLY A 31 10.79 4.77 6.41
C GLY A 31 9.37 5.27 6.62
N TYR A 32 8.80 4.94 7.78
CA TYR A 32 7.47 5.41 8.14
C TYR A 32 7.31 5.59 9.65
N ALA A 33 6.39 6.47 10.02
CA ALA A 33 5.97 6.65 11.40
C ALA A 33 4.49 7.01 11.46
N LEU A 34 3.85 6.70 12.59
CA LEU A 34 2.57 7.31 12.94
C LEU A 34 2.83 8.45 13.92
N ALA A 35 2.53 9.67 13.50
CA ALA A 35 2.60 10.84 14.36
C ALA A 35 1.34 10.94 15.24
N SER A 36 1.39 11.87 16.21
CA SER A 36 0.22 12.24 17.02
C SER A 36 -1.01 12.51 16.15
N GLY A 37 -2.18 12.04 16.60
CA GLY A 37 -3.40 12.03 15.80
C GLY A 37 -3.46 10.94 14.72
N ARG A 38 -2.56 9.94 14.78
CA ARG A 38 -2.43 8.84 13.82
C ARG A 38 -2.24 9.31 12.37
N LYS A 39 -1.53 10.43 12.21
CA LYS A 39 -1.15 10.89 10.87
C LYS A 39 0.00 10.02 10.35
N LEU A 40 -0.17 9.45 9.16
CA LEU A 40 0.88 8.69 8.48
C LEU A 40 1.97 9.65 8.00
N TRP A 41 3.21 9.38 8.42
CA TRP A 41 4.41 10.06 7.93
C TRP A 41 5.24 9.05 7.16
N LEU A 42 5.66 9.44 5.97
CA LEU A 42 6.59 8.69 5.12
C LEU A 42 7.90 9.45 5.14
N VAL A 43 8.97 8.75 5.50
CA VAL A 43 10.33 9.28 5.54
C VAL A 43 11.03 8.79 4.30
N VAL A 44 11.64 9.72 3.56
CA VAL A 44 12.33 9.43 2.31
C VAL A 44 13.69 10.10 2.44
N GLU A 45 14.75 9.29 2.51
CA GLU A 45 16.14 9.72 2.58
C GLU A 45 16.92 8.83 1.59
N ASP A 46 17.59 9.45 0.62
CA ASP A 46 18.39 8.77 -0.40
C ASP A 46 17.66 7.67 -1.22
N CYS A 47 16.35 7.78 -1.40
CA CYS A 47 15.62 6.89 -2.31
C CYS A 47 15.87 7.27 -3.78
N ASP A 48 16.04 6.27 -4.65
CA ASP A 48 16.03 6.49 -6.09
C ASP A 48 14.68 7.10 -6.54
N ALA A 49 14.75 8.08 -7.45
CA ALA A 49 13.58 8.88 -7.82
C ALA A 49 12.54 8.08 -8.63
N ASP A 50 12.97 7.15 -9.48
CA ASP A 50 12.08 6.35 -10.31
C ASP A 50 11.39 5.26 -9.48
N ASP A 51 12.14 4.64 -8.58
CA ASP A 51 11.61 3.67 -7.61
C ASP A 51 10.61 4.34 -6.64
N LEU A 52 10.97 5.49 -6.07
CA LEU A 52 10.10 6.25 -5.19
C LEU A 52 8.82 6.68 -5.91
N THR A 53 8.92 7.18 -7.14
CA THR A 53 7.76 7.60 -7.93
C THR A 53 6.81 6.43 -8.14
N SER A 54 7.34 5.26 -8.48
CA SER A 54 6.56 4.04 -8.70
C SER A 54 5.84 3.57 -7.43
N VAL A 55 6.50 3.62 -6.27
CA VAL A 55 5.90 3.30 -4.97
C VAL A 55 4.81 4.31 -4.60
N MET A 56 5.11 5.61 -4.71
CA MET A 56 4.20 6.68 -4.28
C MET A 56 2.96 6.80 -5.17
N ALA A 57 3.05 6.52 -6.47
CA ALA A 57 1.92 6.53 -7.40
C ALA A 57 0.76 5.59 -6.98
N GLN A 58 1.06 4.58 -6.17
CA GLN A 58 0.04 3.67 -5.67
C GLN A 58 -0.86 4.28 -4.60
N ILE A 59 -0.45 5.36 -3.92
CA ILE A 59 -1.17 5.96 -2.79
C ILE A 59 -1.54 7.43 -3.00
N VAL A 60 -0.84 8.13 -3.90
CA VAL A 60 -1.15 9.54 -4.21
C VAL A 60 -2.57 9.65 -4.78
N GLY A 61 -3.38 10.52 -4.19
CA GLY A 61 -4.78 10.73 -4.57
C GLY A 61 -5.74 9.62 -4.12
N LYS A 62 -5.29 8.67 -3.29
CA LYS A 62 -6.05 7.48 -2.87
C LYS A 62 -6.09 7.38 -1.34
N PRO A 63 -6.93 8.20 -0.66
CA PRO A 63 -6.94 8.29 0.80
C PRO A 63 -7.25 6.95 1.49
N GLU A 64 -8.05 6.10 0.87
CA GLU A 64 -8.38 4.75 1.37
C GLU A 64 -7.15 3.85 1.49
N ARG A 65 -6.17 4.02 0.60
CA ARG A 65 -4.92 3.25 0.62
C ARG A 65 -3.98 3.76 1.70
N ALA A 66 -3.90 5.08 1.89
CA ALA A 66 -3.16 5.68 3.00
C ALA A 66 -3.75 5.26 4.36
N GLU A 67 -5.07 5.14 4.45
CA GLU A 67 -5.75 4.63 5.65
C GLU A 67 -5.46 3.14 5.90
N ALA A 68 -5.48 2.31 4.86
CA ALA A 68 -5.09 0.91 4.98
C ALA A 68 -3.65 0.73 5.49
N ILE A 69 -2.70 1.54 4.98
CA ILE A 69 -1.33 1.57 5.48
C ILE A 69 -1.28 1.91 6.97
N ARG A 70 -2.00 2.97 7.38
CA ARG A 70 -2.07 3.39 8.77
C ARG A 70 -2.53 2.25 9.68
N TRP A 71 -3.60 1.54 9.32
CA TRP A 71 -4.11 0.43 10.12
C TRP A 71 -3.12 -0.72 10.25
N ILE A 72 -2.38 -1.04 9.18
CA ILE A 72 -1.35 -2.09 9.25
C ILE A 72 -0.21 -1.67 10.19
N ILE A 73 0.21 -0.41 10.17
CA ILE A 73 1.24 0.08 11.09
C ILE A 73 0.73 0.05 12.53
N GLU A 74 -0.51 0.46 12.78
CA GLU A 74 -1.15 0.43 14.11
C GLU A 74 -1.26 -1.01 14.64
N ALA A 75 -1.72 -1.95 13.82
CA ALA A 75 -1.77 -3.37 14.17
C ALA A 75 -0.37 -3.94 14.49
N ARG A 76 0.65 -3.58 13.72
CA ARG A 76 2.05 -3.98 14.01
C ARG A 76 2.54 -3.39 15.34
N GLN A 77 2.25 -2.13 15.62
CA GLN A 77 2.64 -1.46 16.87
C GLN A 77 1.93 -2.05 18.10
N ASN A 78 0.70 -2.52 17.93
CA ASN A 78 -0.06 -3.22 18.97
C ASN A 78 0.35 -4.71 19.13
N GLY A 79 1.25 -5.22 18.28
CA GLY A 79 1.70 -6.62 18.30
C GLY A 79 0.71 -7.62 17.67
N GLU A 80 -0.25 -7.14 16.89
CA GLU A 80 -1.35 -7.93 16.32
C GLU A 80 -1.00 -8.56 14.97
N ALA A 81 0.01 -8.03 14.27
CA ALA A 81 0.44 -8.52 12.97
C ALA A 81 1.90 -9.02 13.05
N ARG A 82 2.09 -10.33 12.85
CA ARG A 82 3.40 -10.98 12.71
C ARG A 82 3.60 -11.48 11.29
#